data_AF-N4XUD0-F1
#
_entry.id   AF-N4XUD0-F1
#
_cell.length_a   1.000
_cell.length_b   1.000
_cell.length_c   1.000
_cell.angle_alpha   90.00
_cell.angle_beta   90.00
_cell.angle_gamma   90.00
#
_symmetry.space_group_name_H-M   'P 1'
#
loop_
_entity.id
_entity.type
_entity.pdbx_description
1 polymer ?
#
loop_
_entity_poly.entity_id
_entity_poly.type
_entity_poly.pdbx_seq_one_letter_code
_entity_poly.pdbx_strand_id
1 'polypeptide(L)'
;CNGERPQCSECAARDSQCQYKETETAQTKRKHQDLEELFELLKSLPYEDASETLARIRAGEEPRDIVETITHGNVLMQIATELGGSRPSAD
;
A
#
# COMPACT_ATOMS: atom_id res chain seq x y z
N CYS A 1 6.26 21.05 21.14
CA CYS A 1 6.34 20.57 19.75
C CYS A 1 5.24 19.53 19.58
N ASN A 2 4.22 19.81 18.76
CA ASN A 2 3.10 18.89 18.52
C ASN A 2 3.34 17.97 17.30
N GLY A 3 4.52 18.06 16.67
CA GLY A 3 4.90 17.23 15.52
C GLY A 3 4.28 17.65 14.19
N GLU A 4 3.41 18.65 14.19
CA GLU A 4 2.79 19.16 12.96
C GLU A 4 3.73 20.08 12.19
N ARG A 5 3.62 20.06 10.86
CA ARG A 5 4.41 20.93 9.99
C ARG A 5 3.89 22.37 10.10
N PRO A 6 4.70 23.33 10.55
CA PRO A 6 4.25 24.71 10.67
C PRO A 6 4.04 25.34 9.29
N GLN A 7 3.15 26.32 9.18
CA GLN A 7 3.07 27.17 7.99
C GLN A 7 4.40 27.92 7.79
N CYS A 8 4.82 28.13 6.54
CA CYS A 8 5.97 28.98 6.26
C CYS A 8 5.62 30.46 6.48
N SER A 9 6.62 31.30 6.73
CA SER A 9 6.45 32.74 7.00
C SER A 9 5.67 33.47 5.89
N GLU A 10 5.89 33.09 4.63
CA GLU A 10 5.16 33.65 3.47
C GLU A 10 3.68 33.27 3.48
N CYS A 11 3.35 32.00 3.73
CA CYS A 11 1.96 31.53 3.81
C CYS A 11 1.21 32.19 4.97
N ALA A 12 1.88 32.32 6.12
CA ALA A 12 1.34 32.95 7.32
C ALA A 12 1.08 34.46 7.11
N ALA A 13 1.99 35.18 6.44
CA ALA A 13 1.82 36.59 6.13
C ALA A 13 0.67 36.86 5.14
N ARG A 14 0.35 35.88 4.28
CA ARG A 14 -0.70 35.98 3.26
C ARG A 14 -2.04 35.36 3.68
N ASP A 15 -2.15 34.88 4.92
CA ASP A 15 -3.30 34.14 5.45
C ASP A 15 -3.78 33.03 4.49
N SER A 16 -2.83 32.22 4.02
CA SER A 16 -3.06 31.21 2.99
C SER A 16 -2.64 29.81 3.45
N GLN A 17 -3.34 28.79 2.96
CA GLN A 17 -2.98 27.40 3.24
C GLN A 17 -1.68 27.03 2.53
N CYS A 18 -0.70 26.57 3.31
CA CYS A 18 0.59 26.18 2.77
C CYS A 18 0.51 24.82 2.08
N GLN A 19 0.64 24.81 0.75
CA GLN A 19 0.68 23.59 -0.05
C GLN A 19 2.12 23.10 -0.17
N TYR A 20 2.48 22.15 0.68
CA TYR A 20 3.76 21.48 0.57
C TYR A 20 3.67 20.40 -0.50
N LYS A 21 4.35 20.62 -1.63
CA LYS A 21 4.61 19.55 -2.59
C LYS A 21 5.55 18.53 -1.95
N GLU A 22 5.33 17.27 -2.29
CA GLU A 22 6.28 16.23 -1.96
C GLU A 22 7.63 16.56 -2.61
N THR A 23 8.73 16.40 -1.86
CA THR A 23 10.06 16.59 -2.43
C THR A 23 10.39 15.41 -3.33
N GLU A 24 11.21 15.61 -4.37
CA GLU A 24 11.66 14.52 -5.23
C GLU A 24 12.29 13.36 -4.41
N THR A 25 12.99 13.70 -3.33
CA THR A 25 13.56 12.71 -2.40
C THR A 25 12.48 11.87 -1.71
N ALA A 26 11.39 12.49 -1.25
CA ALA A 26 10.30 11.77 -0.60
C ALA A 26 9.56 10.87 -1.61
N GLN A 27 9.31 11.38 -2.81
CA GLN A 27 8.72 10.59 -3.89
C GLN A 27 9.60 9.40 -4.27
N THR A 28 10.92 9.59 -4.39
CA THR A 28 11.88 8.53 -4.70
C THR A 28 11.91 7.48 -3.60
N LYS A 29 11.91 7.89 -2.32
CA LYS A 29 11.85 6.96 -1.18
C LYS A 29 10.58 6.12 -1.20
N ARG A 30 9.42 6.72 -1.49
CA ARG A 30 8.16 5.98 -1.60
C ARG A 30 8.20 4.97 -2.72
N LYS A 31 8.64 5.36 -3.92
CA LYS A 31 8.79 4.43 -5.05
C LYS A 31 9.75 3.28 -4.74
N HIS A 32 10.84 3.55 -4.04
CA HIS A 32 11.76 2.51 -3.59
C HIS A 32 11.08 1.53 -2.65
N GLN A 33 10.34 2.04 -1.65
CA GLN A 33 9.61 1.22 -0.71
C GLN A 33 8.54 0.37 -1.40
N ASP A 34 7.78 0.93 -2.35
CA ASP A 34 6.77 0.20 -3.11
C ASP A 34 7.41 -0.96 -3.91
N LEU A 35 8.61 -0.77 -4.45
CA LEU A 35 9.36 -1.82 -5.17
C LEU A 35 9.93 -2.90 -4.23
N GLU A 36 10.44 -2.50 -3.05
CA GLU A 36 10.91 -3.45 -2.03
C GLU A 36 9.77 -4.36 -1.55
N GLU A 37 8.60 -3.77 -1.29
CA GLU A 37 7.42 -4.51 -0.85
C GLU A 37 6.93 -5.49 -1.91
N LEU A 38 6.84 -5.06 -3.18
CA LEU A 38 6.50 -5.95 -4.29
C LEU A 38 7.49 -7.11 -4.44
N PHE A 39 8.79 -6.86 -4.25
CA PHE A 39 9.81 -7.90 -4.33
C PHE A 39 9.68 -8.93 -3.20
N GLU A 40 9.46 -8.48 -1.97
CA GLU A 40 9.23 -9.38 -0.83
C GLU A 40 7.91 -10.17 -0.98
N LEU A 41 6.89 -9.54 -1.57
CA LEU A 41 5.65 -10.23 -1.92
C LEU A 41 5.90 -11.35 -2.94
N LEU A 42 6.60 -11.08 -4.04
CA LEU A 42 6.95 -12.10 -5.05
C LEU A 42 7.73 -13.28 -4.46
N LYS A 43 8.59 -13.04 -3.46
CA LYS A 43 9.35 -14.10 -2.79
C LYS A 43 8.49 -15.01 -1.90
N SER A 44 7.39 -14.48 -1.37
CA SER A 44 6.54 -15.19 -0.41
C SER A 44 5.33 -15.86 -1.06
N LEU A 45 4.91 -15.39 -2.24
CA LEU A 45 3.79 -15.94 -2.97
C LEU A 45 4.05 -17.36 -3.51
N PRO A 46 3.00 -18.21 -3.56
CA PRO A 46 3.02 -19.43 -4.38
C PRO A 46 3.37 -19.13 -5.85
N TYR A 47 3.91 -20.13 -6.55
CA TYR A 47 4.40 -19.95 -7.92
C TYR A 47 3.32 -19.41 -8.89
N GLU A 48 2.09 -19.90 -8.76
CA GLU A 48 0.96 -19.46 -9.59
C GLU A 48 0.64 -17.98 -9.37
N ASP A 49 0.52 -17.55 -8.12
CA ASP A 49 0.26 -16.16 -7.74
C ASP A 49 1.43 -15.23 -8.12
N ALA A 50 2.68 -15.70 -7.95
CA ALA A 50 3.86 -14.96 -8.38
C ALA A 50 3.91 -14.78 -9.90
N SER A 51 3.46 -15.78 -10.67
CA SER A 51 3.38 -15.72 -12.13
C SER A 51 2.31 -14.72 -12.60
N GLU A 52 1.15 -14.70 -11.93
CA GLU A 52 0.11 -13.69 -12.19
C GLU A 52 0.62 -12.28 -11.85
N THR A 53 1.29 -12.13 -10.71
CA THR A 53 1.89 -10.87 -10.28
C THR A 53 2.90 -10.37 -11.31
N LEU A 54 3.74 -11.26 -11.87
CA LEU A 54 4.66 -10.92 -12.96
C LEU A 54 3.94 -10.49 -14.24
N ALA A 55 2.79 -11.09 -14.56
CA ALA A 55 1.98 -10.69 -15.71
C ALA A 55 1.46 -9.25 -15.56
N ARG A 56 1.03 -8.86 -14.36
CA ARG A 56 0.59 -7.50 -14.02
C ARG A 56 1.73 -6.48 -14.14
N ILE A 57 2.91 -6.82 -13.64
CA ILE A 57 4.13 -5.99 -13.81
C ILE A 57 4.41 -5.76 -15.30
N ARG A 58 4.34 -6.82 -16.13
CA ARG A 58 4.55 -6.71 -17.58
C ARG A 58 3.47 -5.92 -18.31
N ALA A 59 2.26 -5.86 -17.76
CA ALA A 59 1.17 -5.03 -18.27
C ALA A 59 1.34 -3.54 -17.91
N GLY A 60 2.32 -3.21 -17.07
CA GLY A 60 2.60 -1.82 -16.66
C GLY A 60 1.75 -1.33 -15.50
N GLU A 61 1.16 -2.24 -14.71
CA GLU A 61 0.48 -1.87 -13.47
C GLU A 61 1.49 -1.31 -12.45
N GLU A 62 1.09 -0.28 -11.71
CA GLU A 62 1.98 0.37 -10.74
C GLU A 62 2.25 -0.57 -9.54
N PRO A 63 3.51 -0.69 -9.06
CA PRO A 63 3.87 -1.63 -7.99
C PRO A 63 2.98 -1.54 -6.75
N ARG A 64 2.61 -0.31 -6.35
CA ARG A 64 1.73 -0.09 -5.20
C ARG A 64 0.36 -0.71 -5.39
N ASP A 65 -0.25 -0.52 -6.56
CA ASP A 65 -1.61 -1.00 -6.85
C ASP A 65 -1.66 -2.54 -6.83
N ILE A 66 -0.59 -3.18 -7.31
CA ILE A 66 -0.41 -4.64 -7.26
C ILE A 66 -0.37 -5.13 -5.81
N VAL A 67 0.47 -4.51 -4.98
CA VAL A 67 0.64 -4.85 -3.56
C VAL A 67 -0.66 -4.65 -2.79
N GLU A 68 -1.33 -3.52 -2.98
CA GLU A 68 -2.61 -3.21 -2.32
C GLU A 68 -3.69 -4.22 -2.71
N THR A 69 -3.79 -4.58 -3.98
CA THR A 69 -4.79 -5.55 -4.46
C THR A 69 -4.61 -6.92 -3.82
N ILE A 70 -3.37 -7.42 -3.77
CA ILE A 70 -3.07 -8.74 -3.19
C ILE A 70 -3.28 -8.72 -1.67
N THR A 71 -2.82 -7.66 -1.00
CA THR A 71 -2.96 -7.53 0.46
C THR A 71 -4.43 -7.43 0.88
N HIS A 72 -5.23 -6.61 0.20
CA HIS A 72 -6.66 -6.49 0.48
C HIS A 72 -7.42 -7.79 0.17
N GLY A 73 -7.07 -8.48 -0.92
CA GLY A 73 -7.64 -9.79 -1.25
C GLY A 73 -7.42 -10.81 -0.14
N ASN A 74 -6.19 -10.88 0.38
CA ASN A 74 -5.82 -11.78 1.48
C ASN A 74 -6.60 -11.48 2.77
N VAL A 75 -6.75 -10.20 3.12
CA VAL A 75 -7.51 -9.79 4.31
C VAL A 75 -8.98 -10.19 4.19
N LEU A 76 -9.61 -9.98 3.04
CA LEU A 76 -11.01 -10.37 2.83
C LEU A 76 -11.21 -11.89 2.93
N MET A 77 -10.26 -12.68 2.41
CA MET A 77 -10.29 -14.14 2.50
C MET A 77 -10.17 -14.61 3.96
N GLN A 78 -9.25 -14.01 4.73
CA GLN A 78 -9.08 -14.32 6.16
C GLN A 78 -10.37 -14.04 6.95
N ILE A 79 -10.98 -12.86 6.77
CA ILE A 79 -12.24 -12.50 7.43
C ILE A 79 -13.36 -13.50 7.05
N ALA A 80 -13.46 -13.89 5.78
CA ALA A 80 -14.46 -14.87 5.35
C ALA A 80 -14.25 -16.24 6.01
N THR A 81 -13.00 -16.68 6.19
CA THR A 81 -12.70 -17.94 6.89
C THR A 81 -13.02 -17.88 8.39
N GLU A 82 -12.77 -16.74 9.04
CA GLU A 82 -13.06 -16.54 10.47
C GLU A 82 -14.57 -16.48 10.74
N LEU A 83 -15.33 -15.78 9.89
CA LEU A 83 -16.79 -15.69 10.01
C LEU A 83 -17.49 -17.00 9.60
N GLY A 84 -16.92 -17.76 8.66
CA GLY A 84 -17.43 -19.04 8.20
C GLY A 84 -17.14 -20.24 9.13
N GLY A 85 -16.25 -20.10 10.11
CA GLY A 85 -15.83 -21.16 11.03
C GLY A 85 -16.83 -21.52 12.15
N SER A 86 -17.95 -20.80 12.27
CA SER A 86 -18.97 -21.05 13.30
C SER A 86 -20.05 -22.02 12.80
N ARG A 87 -19.74 -23.32 12.63
CA ARG A 87 -20.78 -24.36 12.56
C ARG A 87 -21.15 -24.78 13.99
N PRO A 88 -22.42 -24.69 14.43
CA PRO A 88 -22.81 -25.34 15.66
C PRO A 88 -22.76 -26.87 15.42
N SER A 89 -22.07 -27.58 16.30
CA SER A 89 -22.24 -29.03 16.44
C SER A 89 -23.72 -29.29 16.74
N ALA A 90 -24.39 -30.01 15.85
CA ALA A 90 -25.66 -30.66 16.15
C ALA A 90 -25.36 -32.12 16.50
N ASP A 91 -26.04 -32.57 17.55
CA ASP A 91 -25.89 -33.83 18.29
C ASP A 91 -25.80 -35.12 17.45
#